data_AF-A0A7S1A037-F1
#
_entry.id   AF-A0A7S1A037-F1
#
_cell.length_a   1.000
_cell.length_b   1.000
_cell.length_c   1.000
_cell.angle_alpha   90.00
_cell.angle_beta   90.00
_cell.angle_gamma   90.00
#
_symmetry.space_group_name_H-M   'P 1'
#
loop_
_entity.id
_entity.type
_entity.pdbx_description
1 polymer ?
#
loop_
_entity_poly.entity_id
_entity_poly.type
_entity_poly.pdbx_seq_one_letter_code
_entity_poly.pdbx_strand_id
1 'polypeptide(L)'
;APTRELAMQIQTEVEKFTGSSIRATSVFGGVPRHGQQASLRSGSEIVIATPGRLLDFLENGVTNLKRVTYLVLDEADRMLDMGFEPQIRKIVSQIRPDRQTLMWSATWPKEVQRLARDFCREDPVKLTIGSEELSLNPSVTQELHFVAQYDKRDRFMSWIKSVAGDGERVLVFTETKRAADALARELQYNQISAAAIHGDKEQRQRDRTLNEFRRGTTNILVATDV
;
A
#
# COMPACT_ATOMS: atom_id res chain seq x y z
N ALA A 1 2.18 -7.23 2.52
CA ALA A 1 1.55 -6.00 1.98
C ALA A 1 1.83 -5.88 0.49
N PRO A 2 0.91 -5.33 -0.31
CA PRO A 2 1.09 -5.12 -1.75
C PRO A 2 2.12 -4.03 -2.06
N THR A 3 2.13 -2.95 -1.27
CA THR A 3 2.99 -1.78 -1.51
C THR A 3 4.08 -1.64 -0.46
N ARG A 4 5.11 -0.88 -0.83
CA ARG A 4 6.23 -0.55 0.05
C ARG A 4 5.78 0.34 1.20
N GLU A 5 4.97 1.34 0.88
CA GLU A 5 4.42 2.33 1.81
C GLU A 5 3.63 1.62 2.92
N LEU A 6 2.77 0.67 2.56
CA LEU A 6 2.03 -0.13 3.53
C LEU A 6 2.98 -1.03 4.35
N ALA A 7 3.97 -1.67 3.73
CA ALA A 7 4.95 -2.47 4.46
C ALA A 7 5.71 -1.65 5.53
N MET A 8 6.07 -0.39 5.22
CA MET A 8 6.72 0.52 6.17
C MET A 8 5.77 0.97 7.29
N GLN A 9 4.49 1.21 6.98
CA GLN A 9 3.48 1.53 7.97
C GLN A 9 3.29 0.36 8.96
N ILE A 10 3.15 -0.86 8.45
CA ILE A 10 3.03 -2.07 9.29
C ILE A 10 4.28 -2.22 10.16
N GLN A 11 5.49 -2.06 9.59
CA GLN A 11 6.72 -2.13 10.40
C GLN A 11 6.70 -1.11 11.55
N THR A 12 6.33 0.14 11.25
CA THR A 12 6.27 1.21 12.26
C THR A 12 5.28 0.86 13.39
N GLU A 13 4.15 0.24 13.06
CA GLU A 13 3.20 -0.22 14.08
C GLU A 13 3.73 -1.42 14.86
N VAL A 14 4.31 -2.41 14.18
CA VAL A 14 4.90 -3.60 14.82
C VAL A 14 5.97 -3.20 15.84
N GLU A 15 6.84 -2.25 15.50
CA GLU A 15 7.92 -1.79 16.38
C GLU A 15 7.44 -1.21 17.71
N LYS A 16 6.19 -0.72 17.79
CA LYS A 16 5.59 -0.26 19.05
C LYS A 16 5.28 -1.40 20.02
N PHE A 17 5.10 -2.63 19.50
CA PHE A 17 4.71 -3.80 20.28
C PHE A 17 5.87 -4.77 20.54
N THR A 18 6.95 -4.72 19.74
CA THR A 18 8.04 -5.70 19.83
C THR A 18 9.09 -5.40 20.90
N GLY A 19 9.31 -4.11 21.22
CA GLY A 19 10.41 -3.70 22.10
C GLY A 19 11.77 -4.18 21.59
N SER A 20 12.70 -4.50 22.51
CA SER A 20 14.06 -4.98 22.18
C SER A 20 14.17 -6.49 21.96
N SER A 21 13.13 -7.26 22.29
CA SER A 21 13.19 -8.74 22.34
C SER A 21 12.77 -9.42 21.04
N ILE A 22 12.02 -8.73 20.18
CA ILE A 22 11.52 -9.26 18.91
C ILE A 22 12.02 -8.34 17.80
N ARG A 23 12.77 -8.86 16.83
CA ARG A 23 13.25 -8.07 15.70
C ARG A 23 12.25 -8.14 14.56
N ALA A 24 11.84 -6.97 14.10
CA ALA A 24 11.05 -6.80 12.89
C ALA A 24 11.93 -6.27 11.75
N THR A 25 11.69 -6.72 10.53
CA THR A 25 12.43 -6.25 9.34
C THR A 25 11.50 -6.12 8.15
N SER A 26 11.54 -4.98 7.48
CA SER A 26 10.83 -4.79 6.21
C SER A 26 11.68 -5.16 4.99
N VAL A 27 11.06 -5.82 4.01
CA VAL A 27 11.70 -6.29 2.78
C VAL A 27 10.87 -5.87 1.56
N PHE A 28 11.40 -4.97 0.75
CA PHE A 28 10.66 -4.41 -0.39
C PHE A 28 11.56 -3.82 -1.47
N GLY A 29 11.02 -3.66 -2.68
CA GLY A 29 11.68 -3.07 -3.85
C GLY A 29 12.00 -1.57 -3.72
N GLY A 30 12.73 -1.01 -4.70
CA GLY A 30 13.01 0.43 -4.79
C GLY A 30 14.09 0.98 -3.87
N VAL A 31 14.67 0.16 -2.98
CA VAL A 31 15.80 0.52 -2.12
C VAL A 31 16.93 -0.53 -2.20
N PRO A 32 18.18 -0.18 -1.82
CA PRO A 32 19.34 -1.08 -1.91
C PRO A 32 19.12 -2.42 -1.20
N ARG A 33 19.57 -3.51 -1.85
CA ARG A 33 19.39 -4.90 -1.35
C ARG A 33 20.24 -5.18 -0.10
N HIS A 34 21.46 -4.65 -0.05
CA HIS A 34 22.48 -5.03 0.94
C HIS A 34 22.02 -4.87 2.40
N GLY A 35 21.38 -3.74 2.75
CA GLY A 35 20.91 -3.50 4.11
C GLY A 35 19.81 -4.48 4.55
N GLN A 36 18.88 -4.81 3.65
CA GLN A 36 17.83 -5.80 3.93
C GLN A 36 18.41 -7.22 4.04
N GLN A 37 19.39 -7.57 3.20
CA GLN A 37 20.07 -8.87 3.27
C GLN A 37 20.81 -9.05 4.60
N ALA A 38 21.54 -8.02 5.05
CA ALA A 38 22.23 -8.05 6.34
C ALA A 38 21.25 -8.24 7.50
N SER A 39 20.12 -7.52 7.47
CA SER A 39 19.06 -7.62 8.48
C SER A 39 18.48 -9.04 8.54
N LEU A 40 18.13 -9.63 7.39
CA LEU A 40 17.62 -11.01 7.33
C LEU A 40 18.64 -12.04 7.81
N ARG A 41 19.92 -11.89 7.44
CA ARG A 41 21.00 -12.80 7.87
C ARG A 41 21.29 -12.72 9.36
N SER A 42 21.11 -11.54 9.97
CA SER A 42 21.22 -11.40 11.43
C SER A 42 20.11 -12.14 12.17
N GLY A 43 19.03 -12.51 11.49
CA GLY A 43 17.82 -13.11 12.04
C GLY A 43 16.75 -12.05 12.26
N SER A 44 15.50 -12.42 11.98
CA SER A 44 14.34 -11.57 12.17
C SER A 44 13.16 -12.46 12.54
N GLU A 45 12.48 -12.13 13.63
CA GLU A 45 11.32 -12.88 14.11
C GLU A 45 10.04 -12.47 13.36
N ILE A 46 9.96 -11.21 12.89
CA ILE A 46 8.86 -10.69 12.07
C ILE A 46 9.42 -10.11 10.77
N VAL A 47 9.01 -10.66 9.63
CA VAL A 47 9.36 -10.11 8.31
C VAL A 47 8.12 -9.53 7.65
N ILE A 48 8.12 -8.21 7.43
CA ILE A 48 7.09 -7.52 6.66
C ILE A 48 7.62 -7.36 5.24
N ALA A 49 6.90 -7.85 4.22
CA ALA A 49 7.44 -7.79 2.87
C ALA A 49 6.43 -7.48 1.77
N THR A 50 6.95 -6.95 0.67
CA THR A 50 6.28 -6.98 -0.64
C THR A 50 6.69 -8.25 -1.40
N PRO A 51 5.77 -8.90 -2.15
CA PRO A 51 6.02 -10.22 -2.73
C PRO A 51 7.27 -10.28 -3.62
N GLY A 52 7.48 -9.28 -4.49
CA GLY A 52 8.59 -9.29 -5.45
C GLY A 52 9.98 -9.36 -4.79
N ARG A 53 10.24 -8.54 -3.76
CA ARG A 53 11.55 -8.54 -3.10
C ARG A 53 11.74 -9.76 -2.20
N LEU A 54 10.68 -10.23 -1.54
CA LEU A 54 10.77 -11.45 -0.74
C LEU A 54 11.11 -12.65 -1.61
N LEU A 55 10.45 -12.80 -2.75
CA LEU A 55 10.73 -13.89 -3.68
C LEU A 55 12.18 -13.84 -4.20
N ASP A 56 12.68 -12.65 -4.59
CA ASP A 56 14.09 -12.45 -4.97
C ASP A 56 15.06 -12.96 -3.88
N PHE A 57 14.79 -12.66 -2.62
CA PHE A 57 15.63 -13.11 -1.51
C PHE A 57 15.53 -14.61 -1.20
N LEU A 58 14.37 -15.23 -1.45
CA LEU A 58 14.21 -16.67 -1.33
C LEU A 58 14.95 -17.40 -2.46
N GLU A 59 14.78 -16.97 -3.70
CA GLU A 59 15.42 -17.58 -4.88
C GLU A 59 16.96 -17.46 -4.83
N ASN A 60 17.48 -16.38 -4.22
CA ASN A 60 18.93 -16.18 -4.03
C ASN A 60 19.47 -16.72 -2.70
N GLY A 61 18.66 -17.47 -1.91
CA GLY A 61 19.11 -18.07 -0.66
C GLY A 61 19.55 -17.09 0.43
N VAL A 62 19.06 -15.84 0.39
CA VAL A 62 19.32 -14.82 1.43
C VAL A 62 18.62 -15.18 2.73
N THR A 63 17.42 -15.74 2.63
CA THR A 63 16.60 -16.21 3.75
C THR A 63 15.84 -17.48 3.35
N ASN A 64 15.09 -18.05 4.29
CA ASN A 64 14.19 -19.17 4.05
C ASN A 64 12.95 -19.05 4.96
N LEU A 65 11.88 -19.76 4.63
CA LEU A 65 10.62 -19.72 5.39
C LEU A 65 10.37 -20.98 6.22
N LYS A 66 11.40 -21.81 6.47
CA LYS A 66 11.24 -23.12 7.14
C LYS A 66 10.68 -23.02 8.56
N ARG A 67 10.90 -21.87 9.22
CA ARG A 67 10.43 -21.59 10.59
C ARG A 67 9.12 -20.79 10.65
N VAL A 68 8.57 -20.39 9.51
CA VAL A 68 7.36 -19.57 9.48
C VAL A 68 6.16 -20.44 9.84
N THR A 69 5.55 -20.16 10.98
CA THR A 69 4.31 -20.80 11.46
C THR A 69 3.12 -19.85 11.42
N TYR A 70 3.33 -18.57 11.09
CA TYR A 70 2.30 -17.53 11.05
C TYR A 70 2.48 -16.70 9.77
N LEU A 71 1.50 -16.74 8.88
CA LEU A 71 1.48 -16.02 7.61
C LEU A 71 0.32 -15.03 7.58
N VAL A 72 0.59 -13.78 7.21
CA VAL A 72 -0.43 -12.75 7.00
C VAL A 72 -0.36 -12.23 5.57
N LEU A 73 -1.51 -12.25 4.88
CA LEU A 73 -1.71 -11.52 3.63
C LEU A 73 -2.61 -10.32 3.91
N ASP A 74 -2.01 -9.13 3.87
CA ASP A 74 -2.71 -7.86 4.09
C ASP A 74 -2.97 -7.15 2.75
N GLU A 75 -4.16 -6.58 2.60
CA GLU A 75 -4.73 -6.10 1.33
C GLU A 75 -4.63 -7.15 0.20
N ALA A 76 -5.22 -8.32 0.44
CA ALA A 76 -5.13 -9.47 -0.47
C ALA A 76 -5.76 -9.20 -1.85
N ASP A 77 -6.86 -8.46 -1.92
CA ASP A 77 -7.46 -7.97 -3.16
C ASP A 77 -6.47 -7.12 -3.98
N ARG A 78 -5.83 -6.13 -3.35
CA ARG A 78 -4.83 -5.29 -4.02
C ARG A 78 -3.63 -6.06 -4.49
N MET A 79 -3.19 -7.06 -3.75
CA MET A 79 -2.13 -7.94 -4.23
C MET A 79 -2.50 -8.64 -5.55
N LEU A 80 -3.76 -9.07 -5.71
CA LEU A 80 -4.25 -9.69 -6.94
C LEU A 80 -4.39 -8.66 -8.07
N ASP A 81 -4.92 -7.47 -7.80
CA ASP A 81 -5.02 -6.37 -8.76
C ASP A 81 -3.66 -6.00 -9.36
N MET A 82 -2.61 -6.01 -8.53
CA MET A 82 -1.22 -5.73 -8.94
C MET A 82 -0.55 -6.92 -9.64
N GLY A 83 -1.26 -8.04 -9.83
CA GLY A 83 -0.74 -9.23 -10.49
C GLY A 83 0.30 -10.01 -9.67
N PHE A 84 0.28 -9.89 -8.33
CA PHE A 84 1.24 -10.60 -7.47
C PHE A 84 0.87 -12.06 -7.18
N GLU A 85 -0.26 -12.56 -7.68
CA GLU A 85 -0.70 -13.94 -7.43
C GLU A 85 0.40 -14.98 -7.70
N PRO A 86 1.13 -14.95 -8.84
CA PRO A 86 2.19 -15.94 -9.11
C PRO A 86 3.31 -15.89 -8.07
N GLN A 87 3.73 -14.70 -7.65
CA GLN A 87 4.78 -14.50 -6.64
C GLN A 87 4.31 -15.02 -5.28
N ILE A 88 3.08 -14.73 -4.88
CA ILE A 88 2.52 -15.17 -3.60
C ILE A 88 2.43 -16.69 -3.57
N ARG A 89 1.93 -17.34 -4.62
CA ARG A 89 1.87 -18.80 -4.71
C ARG A 89 3.26 -19.44 -4.55
N LYS A 90 4.28 -18.90 -5.23
CA LYS A 90 5.68 -19.36 -5.10
C LYS A 90 6.26 -19.17 -3.70
N ILE A 91 5.89 -18.10 -3.01
CA ILE A 91 6.33 -17.84 -1.62
C ILE A 91 5.64 -18.83 -0.68
N VAL A 92 4.32 -18.95 -0.76
CA VAL A 92 3.51 -19.80 0.12
C VAL A 92 3.87 -21.28 -0.03
N SER A 93 4.20 -21.74 -1.24
CA SER A 93 4.63 -23.13 -1.48
C SER A 93 5.95 -23.49 -0.79
N GLN A 94 6.74 -22.51 -0.34
CA GLN A 94 7.99 -22.73 0.39
C GLN A 94 7.79 -22.71 1.92
N ILE A 95 6.57 -22.48 2.40
CA ILE A 95 6.22 -22.47 3.82
C ILE A 95 5.62 -23.82 4.20
N ARG A 96 5.94 -24.28 5.40
CA ARG A 96 5.33 -25.49 5.97
C ARG A 96 3.79 -25.41 5.95
N PRO A 97 3.09 -26.54 5.70
CA PRO A 97 1.64 -26.57 5.53
C PRO A 97 0.85 -26.42 6.84
N ASP A 98 1.49 -26.65 7.99
CA ASP A 98 0.92 -26.54 9.34
C ASP A 98 1.11 -25.15 9.95
N ARG A 99 1.19 -24.12 9.11
CA ARG A 99 1.17 -22.72 9.51
C ARG A 99 -0.27 -22.23 9.74
N GLN A 100 -0.42 -21.25 10.62
CA GLN A 100 -1.62 -20.42 10.66
C GLN A 100 -1.55 -19.38 9.53
N THR A 101 -2.64 -19.20 8.78
CA THR A 101 -2.74 -18.21 7.70
C THR A 101 -3.89 -17.26 8.00
N LEU A 102 -3.63 -15.96 7.98
CA LEU A 102 -4.62 -14.91 8.08
C LEU A 102 -4.62 -14.06 6.81
N MET A 103 -5.81 -13.67 6.38
CA MET A 103 -5.99 -12.80 5.22
C MET A 103 -6.88 -11.62 5.60
N TRP A 104 -6.45 -10.43 5.21
CA TRP A 104 -7.16 -9.17 5.41
C TRP A 104 -7.37 -8.52 4.04
N SER A 105 -8.58 -8.05 3.79
CA SER A 105 -8.98 -7.52 2.49
C SER A 105 -10.18 -6.59 2.67
N ALA A 106 -10.20 -5.47 1.95
CA ALA A 106 -11.34 -4.55 1.98
C ALA A 106 -12.51 -5.10 1.14
N THR A 107 -12.18 -5.82 0.06
CA THR A 107 -13.16 -6.47 -0.81
C THR A 107 -13.00 -7.99 -0.79
N TRP A 108 -14.05 -8.73 -1.15
CA TRP A 108 -14.06 -10.20 -1.12
C TRP A 108 -14.54 -10.85 -2.44
N PRO A 109 -13.94 -10.50 -3.60
CA PRO A 109 -14.30 -11.07 -4.89
C PRO A 109 -13.93 -12.56 -5.00
N LYS A 110 -14.40 -13.23 -6.06
CA LYS A 110 -14.25 -14.68 -6.24
C LYS A 110 -12.79 -15.13 -6.27
N GLU A 111 -11.91 -14.27 -6.75
CA GLU A 111 -10.48 -14.47 -6.86
C GLU A 111 -9.83 -14.51 -5.47
N VAL A 112 -10.17 -13.57 -4.58
CA VAL A 112 -9.70 -13.57 -3.19
C VAL A 112 -10.25 -14.77 -2.42
N GLN A 113 -11.52 -15.13 -2.64
CA GLN A 113 -12.12 -16.35 -2.06
C GLN A 113 -11.38 -17.62 -2.47
N ARG A 114 -10.96 -17.70 -3.74
CA ARG A 114 -10.15 -18.83 -4.24
C ARG A 114 -8.78 -18.84 -3.57
N LEU A 115 -8.13 -17.67 -3.49
CA LEU A 115 -6.84 -17.53 -2.82
C LEU A 115 -6.89 -18.00 -1.35
N ALA A 116 -7.95 -17.62 -0.63
CA ALA A 116 -8.15 -18.04 0.76
C ALA A 116 -8.30 -19.56 0.91
N ARG A 117 -9.10 -20.18 0.05
CA ARG A 117 -9.26 -21.65 0.03
C ARG A 117 -7.98 -22.38 -0.35
N ASP A 118 -7.17 -21.82 -1.25
CA ASP A 118 -5.92 -22.44 -1.68
C ASP A 118 -4.82 -22.36 -0.60
N PHE A 119 -4.83 -21.31 0.22
CA PHE A 119 -3.76 -21.03 1.18
C PHE A 119 -4.05 -21.45 2.61
N CYS A 120 -5.32 -21.52 2.99
CA CYS A 120 -5.75 -22.04 4.28
C CYS A 120 -5.89 -23.56 4.21
N ARG A 121 -5.33 -24.26 5.21
CA ARG A 121 -5.39 -25.72 5.27
C ARG A 121 -6.80 -26.23 5.56
N GLU A 122 -7.51 -25.53 6.45
CA GLU A 122 -8.89 -25.79 6.83
C GLU A 122 -9.79 -24.72 6.22
N ASP A 123 -11.11 -24.95 6.27
CA ASP A 123 -12.08 -23.96 5.82
C ASP A 123 -11.94 -22.68 6.68
N PRO A 124 -11.54 -21.54 6.09
CA PRO A 124 -11.23 -20.36 6.87
C PRO A 124 -12.48 -19.75 7.48
N VAL A 125 -12.42 -19.41 8.77
CA VAL A 125 -13.47 -18.63 9.41
C VAL A 125 -13.45 -17.22 8.84
N LYS A 126 -14.51 -16.85 8.09
CA LYS A 126 -14.70 -15.51 7.55
C LYS A 126 -15.35 -14.62 8.60
N LEU A 127 -14.67 -13.54 8.96
CA LEU A 127 -15.24 -12.44 9.74
C LEU A 127 -15.44 -11.23 8.82
N THR A 128 -16.62 -10.62 8.88
CA THR A 128 -16.96 -9.43 8.10
C THR A 128 -17.47 -8.36 9.05
N ILE A 129 -16.87 -7.17 8.96
CA ILE A 129 -17.31 -5.99 9.69
C ILE A 129 -18.10 -5.12 8.70
N GLY A 130 -19.37 -4.86 8.99
CA GLY A 130 -20.29 -4.19 8.06
C GLY A 130 -21.11 -5.18 7.24
N SER A 131 -21.57 -4.78 6.05
CA SER A 131 -22.33 -5.65 5.13
C SER A 131 -21.41 -6.37 4.14
N GLU A 132 -21.85 -7.52 3.61
CA GLU A 132 -21.13 -8.23 2.54
C GLU A 132 -21.16 -7.50 1.20
N GLU A 133 -22.17 -6.66 0.97
CA GLU A 133 -22.21 -5.74 -0.16
C GLU A 133 -21.16 -4.66 0.02
N LEU A 134 -20.54 -4.24 -1.10
CA LEU A 134 -19.65 -3.07 -1.19
C LEU A 134 -20.35 -1.85 -0.58
N SER A 135 -20.16 -1.66 0.72
CA SER A 135 -20.73 -0.57 1.47
C SER A 135 -19.65 0.48 1.60
N LEU A 136 -19.93 1.64 1.01
CA LEU A 136 -19.11 2.82 1.22
C LEU A 136 -19.19 3.18 2.71
N ASN A 137 -18.10 3.67 3.28
CA ASN A 137 -18.09 4.08 4.68
C ASN A 137 -19.14 5.19 4.88
N PRO A 138 -20.18 5.00 5.72
CA PRO A 138 -21.25 5.97 5.91
C PRO A 138 -20.77 7.28 6.53
N SER A 139 -19.57 7.31 7.12
CA SER A 139 -18.95 8.55 7.61
C SER A 139 -18.36 9.43 6.50
N VAL A 140 -18.35 8.97 5.25
CA VAL A 140 -17.80 9.70 4.11
C VAL A 140 -18.94 10.31 3.30
N THR A 141 -19.06 11.64 3.35
CA THR A 141 -19.95 12.40 2.46
C THR A 141 -19.48 12.27 1.01
N GLN A 142 -20.40 11.98 0.10
CA GLN A 142 -20.11 11.79 -1.32
C GLN A 142 -20.89 12.79 -2.15
N GLU A 143 -20.16 13.54 -2.99
CA GLU A 143 -20.74 14.53 -3.90
C GLU A 143 -20.31 14.19 -5.33
N LEU A 144 -21.28 14.16 -6.24
CA LEU A 144 -21.07 13.89 -7.66
C LEU A 144 -21.31 15.17 -8.47
N HIS A 145 -20.25 15.65 -9.13
CA HIS A 145 -20.33 16.81 -10.00
C HIS A 145 -20.25 16.38 -11.46
N PHE A 146 -21.38 16.42 -12.16
CA PHE A 146 -21.44 16.20 -13.60
C PHE A 146 -20.98 17.46 -14.34
N VAL A 147 -19.85 17.34 -15.05
CA VAL A 147 -19.23 18.45 -15.78
C VAL A 147 -18.78 17.96 -17.16
N ALA A 148 -18.85 18.84 -18.16
CA ALA A 148 -18.26 18.53 -19.45
C ALA A 148 -16.73 18.40 -19.32
N GLN A 149 -16.13 17.55 -20.13
CA GLN A 149 -14.69 17.26 -20.04
C GLN A 149 -13.82 18.53 -20.17
N TYR A 150 -14.23 19.48 -21.02
CA TYR A 150 -13.53 20.74 -21.22
C TYR A 150 -13.64 21.67 -20.00
N ASP A 151 -14.76 21.63 -19.27
CA ASP A 151 -15.01 22.44 -18.07
C ASP A 151 -14.39 21.84 -16.80
N LYS A 152 -14.07 20.54 -16.81
CA LYS A 152 -13.61 19.80 -15.63
C LYS A 152 -12.44 20.47 -14.94
N ARG A 153 -11.50 21.03 -15.72
CA ARG A 153 -10.28 21.65 -15.19
C ARG A 153 -10.58 22.96 -14.48
N ASP A 154 -11.35 23.86 -15.08
CA ASP A 154 -11.71 25.14 -14.47
C ASP A 154 -12.60 24.96 -13.24
N ARG A 155 -13.56 24.02 -13.31
CA ARG A 155 -14.38 23.61 -12.16
C ARG A 155 -13.53 23.10 -11.00
N PHE A 156 -12.58 22.21 -11.28
CA PHE A 156 -11.66 21.70 -10.26
C PHE A 156 -10.81 22.81 -9.66
N MET A 157 -10.24 23.70 -10.48
CA MET A 157 -9.40 24.79 -10.00
C MET A 157 -10.16 25.81 -9.14
N SER A 158 -11.45 26.03 -9.43
CA SER A 158 -12.32 26.85 -8.58
C SER A 158 -12.58 26.18 -7.23
N TRP A 159 -12.97 24.90 -7.26
CA TRP A 159 -13.25 24.10 -6.06
C TRP A 159 -12.02 23.91 -5.16
N ILE A 160 -10.86 23.59 -5.75
CA ILE A 160 -9.66 23.35 -4.96
C ILE A 160 -9.16 24.63 -4.28
N LYS A 161 -9.39 25.81 -4.87
CA LYS A 161 -9.06 27.10 -4.26
C LYS A 161 -9.94 27.39 -3.04
N SER A 162 -11.22 27.04 -3.08
CA SER A 162 -12.10 27.21 -1.92
C SER A 162 -11.72 26.26 -0.78
N VAL A 163 -11.30 25.03 -1.09
CA VAL A 163 -10.92 24.04 -0.07
C VAL A 163 -9.51 24.27 0.49
N ALA A 164 -8.54 24.58 -0.37
CA ALA A 164 -7.14 24.73 0.03
C ALA A 164 -6.90 25.96 0.92
N GLY A 165 -7.77 26.98 0.85
CA GLY A 165 -7.70 28.17 1.69
C GLY A 165 -7.89 27.89 3.18
N ASP A 166 -8.57 26.80 3.52
CA ASP A 166 -8.92 26.44 4.90
C ASP A 166 -7.84 25.62 5.61
N GLY A 167 -6.70 25.36 4.95
CA GLY A 167 -5.61 24.55 5.50
C GLY A 167 -5.91 23.05 5.55
N GLU A 168 -7.01 22.63 4.92
CA GLU A 168 -7.43 21.23 4.83
C GLU A 168 -6.48 20.39 3.98
N ARG A 169 -6.32 19.12 4.35
CA ARG A 169 -5.51 18.16 3.60
C ARG A 169 -6.35 17.48 2.54
N VAL A 170 -5.96 17.63 1.27
CA VAL A 170 -6.70 17.12 0.12
C VAL A 170 -5.88 16.07 -0.64
N LEU A 171 -6.49 14.93 -0.92
CA LEU A 171 -5.94 13.89 -1.79
C LEU A 171 -6.70 13.92 -3.12
N VAL A 172 -5.99 14.12 -4.22
CA VAL A 172 -6.56 14.24 -5.57
C VAL A 172 -6.07 13.08 -6.42
N PHE A 173 -6.98 12.21 -6.85
CA PHE A 173 -6.65 11.10 -7.72
C PHE A 173 -6.72 11.49 -9.19
N THR A 174 -5.75 11.03 -9.96
CA THR A 174 -5.68 11.18 -11.41
C THR A 174 -5.36 9.85 -12.06
N GLU A 175 -5.85 9.65 -13.27
CA GLU A 175 -5.71 8.37 -13.99
C GLU A 175 -4.26 8.07 -14.40
N THR A 176 -3.49 9.10 -14.75
CA THR A 176 -2.13 8.90 -15.28
C THR A 176 -1.09 9.70 -14.51
N LYS A 177 0.13 9.14 -14.44
CA LYS A 177 1.29 9.79 -13.81
C LYS A 177 1.60 11.15 -14.42
N ARG A 178 1.43 11.28 -15.75
CA ARG A 178 1.60 12.54 -16.49
C ARG A 178 0.56 13.58 -16.06
N ALA A 179 -0.69 13.16 -15.87
CA ALA A 179 -1.75 14.05 -15.38
C ALA A 179 -1.47 14.50 -13.94
N ALA A 180 -1.00 13.59 -13.07
CA ALA A 180 -0.60 13.94 -11.71
C ALA A 180 0.47 15.04 -11.69
N ASP A 181 1.54 14.86 -12.48
CA ASP A 181 2.63 15.83 -12.60
C ASP A 181 2.20 17.16 -13.23
N ALA A 182 1.32 17.12 -14.23
CA ALA A 182 0.79 18.33 -14.86
C ALA A 182 -0.09 19.13 -13.89
N LEU A 183 -0.96 18.43 -13.14
CA LEU A 183 -1.85 19.08 -12.19
C LEU A 183 -1.11 19.66 -10.99
N ALA A 184 -0.16 18.92 -10.40
CA ALA A 184 0.64 19.43 -9.29
C ALA A 184 1.43 20.69 -9.67
N ARG A 185 2.01 20.74 -10.89
CA ARG A 185 2.71 21.92 -11.40
C ARG A 185 1.78 23.12 -11.59
N GLU A 186 0.58 22.90 -12.09
CA GLU A 186 -0.41 23.98 -12.26
C GLU A 186 -0.88 24.54 -10.91
N LEU A 187 -1.11 23.68 -9.92
CA LEU A 187 -1.44 24.09 -8.56
C LEU A 187 -0.31 24.94 -7.97
N GLN A 188 0.95 24.50 -8.10
CA GLN A 188 2.13 25.26 -7.68
C GLN A 188 2.26 26.62 -8.40
N TYR A 189 1.98 26.67 -9.70
CA TYR A 189 1.97 27.91 -10.47
C TYR A 189 0.91 28.91 -9.95
N ASN A 190 -0.22 28.39 -9.46
CA ASN A 190 -1.27 29.16 -8.80
C ASN A 190 -0.99 29.42 -7.31
N GLN A 191 0.25 29.20 -6.83
CA GLN A 191 0.67 29.37 -5.43
C GLN A 191 -0.06 28.47 -4.43
N ILE A 192 -0.57 27.32 -4.88
CA ILE A 192 -1.21 26.32 -4.03
C ILE A 192 -0.18 25.23 -3.70
N SER A 193 0.00 24.95 -2.40
CA SER A 193 0.97 23.96 -1.93
C SER A 193 0.53 22.53 -2.27
N ALA A 194 1.05 22.02 -3.38
CA ALA A 194 0.72 20.71 -3.93
C ALA A 194 1.97 19.92 -4.34
N ALA A 195 1.89 18.59 -4.27
CA ALA A 195 2.92 17.69 -4.77
C ALA A 195 2.31 16.45 -5.42
N ALA A 196 3.01 15.86 -6.39
CA ALA A 196 2.59 14.63 -7.06
C ALA A 196 3.31 13.40 -6.49
N ILE A 197 2.58 12.29 -6.31
CA ILE A 197 3.11 10.98 -5.94
C ILE A 197 2.62 9.90 -6.90
N HIS A 198 3.56 9.13 -7.47
CA HIS A 198 3.26 8.01 -8.37
C HIS A 198 4.50 7.11 -8.55
N GLY A 199 4.32 5.97 -9.22
CA GLY A 199 5.37 4.95 -9.39
C GLY A 199 6.65 5.40 -10.12
N ASP A 200 6.59 6.41 -10.98
CA ASP A 200 7.79 6.93 -11.67
C ASP A 200 8.63 7.90 -10.82
N LYS A 201 8.14 8.30 -9.63
CA LYS A 201 8.93 9.15 -8.72
C LYS A 201 10.00 8.31 -8.03
N GLU A 202 11.19 8.88 -7.86
CA GLU A 202 12.21 8.27 -7.03
C GLU A 202 11.72 8.05 -5.61
N GLN A 203 12.19 6.97 -4.99
CA GLN A 203 11.63 6.54 -3.72
C GLN A 203 11.85 7.55 -2.59
N ARG A 204 13.02 8.18 -2.55
CA ARG A 204 13.35 9.27 -1.62
C ARG A 204 12.39 10.45 -1.78
N GLN A 205 11.97 10.75 -3.00
CA GLN A 205 11.04 11.82 -3.29
C GLN A 205 9.62 11.48 -2.81
N ARG A 206 9.18 10.23 -3.01
CA ARG A 206 7.89 9.74 -2.48
C ARG A 206 7.86 9.84 -0.95
N ASP A 207 8.92 9.38 -0.27
CA ASP A 207 9.05 9.42 1.19
C ASP A 207 9.01 10.86 1.73
N ARG A 208 9.77 11.76 1.10
CA ARG A 208 9.77 13.18 1.43
C ARG A 208 8.38 13.79 1.26
N THR A 209 7.74 13.55 0.12
CA THR A 209 6.41 14.11 -0.21
C THR A 209 5.34 13.64 0.78
N LEU A 210 5.33 12.35 1.13
CA LEU A 210 4.41 11.80 2.14
C LEU A 210 4.63 12.43 3.52
N ASN A 211 5.89 12.64 3.91
CA ASN A 211 6.21 13.29 5.18
C ASN A 211 5.80 14.76 5.19
N GLU A 212 6.03 15.51 4.11
CA GLU A 212 5.57 16.89 3.94
C GLU A 212 4.04 16.99 4.01
N PHE A 213 3.32 16.05 3.38
CA PHE A 213 1.87 15.97 3.43
C PHE A 213 1.34 15.65 4.85
N ARG A 214 1.94 14.68 5.54
CA ARG A 214 1.59 14.33 6.92
C ARG A 214 1.77 15.51 7.88
N ARG A 215 2.83 16.31 7.68
CA ARG A 215 3.15 17.49 8.48
C ARG A 215 2.33 18.73 8.13
N GLY A 216 1.56 18.70 7.03
CA GLY A 216 0.81 19.88 6.54
C GLY A 216 1.71 20.96 5.92
N THR A 217 2.94 20.62 5.52
CA THR A 217 3.78 21.53 4.71
C THR A 217 3.27 21.56 3.28
N THR A 218 2.79 20.42 2.80
CA THR A 218 2.06 20.28 1.54
C THR A 218 0.63 19.88 1.86
N ASN A 219 -0.35 20.67 1.43
CA ASN A 219 -1.76 20.42 1.78
C ASN A 219 -2.48 19.59 0.72
N ILE A 220 -1.98 19.57 -0.52
CA ILE A 220 -2.59 18.82 -1.61
C ILE A 220 -1.62 17.75 -2.11
N LEU A 221 -2.06 16.50 -2.06
CA LEU A 221 -1.33 15.39 -2.66
C LEU A 221 -2.08 14.92 -3.91
N VAL A 222 -1.42 15.01 -5.07
CA VAL A 222 -1.96 14.50 -6.34
C VAL A 222 -1.37 13.10 -6.58
N ALA A 223 -2.23 12.10 -6.64
CA ALA A 223 -1.83 10.69 -6.69
C ALA A 223 -2.43 9.96 -7.89
N THR A 224 -1.78 8.88 -8.29
CA THR A 224 -2.42 7.78 -9.04
C THR A 224 -2.79 6.67 -8.06
N ASP A 225 -3.52 5.63 -8.49
CA ASP A 225 -3.83 4.44 -7.66
C ASP A 225 -2.60 3.56 -7.32
N VAL A 226 -1.38 4.10 -7.41
CA VAL A 226 -0.10 3.39 -7.33
C VAL A 226 0.50 3.46 -5.94
#